data_AF-A0A377NHG3-F1
#
_entry.id   AF-A0A377NHG3-F1
#
_cell.length_a   1.000
_cell.length_b   1.000
_cell.length_c   1.000
_cell.angle_alpha   90.00
_cell.angle_beta   90.00
_cell.angle_gamma   90.00
#
_symmetry.space_group_name_H-M   'P 1'
#
loop_
_entity.id
_entity.type
_entity.pdbx_description
1 polymer ?
#
loop_
_entity_poly.entity_id
_entity_poly.type
_entity_poly.pdbx_seq_one_letter_code
_entity_poly.pdbx_strand_id
1 'polypeptide(L)'
;MISMPLLTAIFVAVGIWGGSLVGVNWKGIDSGFFWSAMQSAVEWRHDLLNCLIKSVVFAITVTWIALFNGYDAIPTSEGISRATTRTVVHSSLAVLGLDFVLTALMFGN
;
A
#
# COMPACT_ATOMS: atom_id res chain seq x y z
N MET A 1 -2.02 -7.16 10.65
CA MET A 1 -3.27 -6.40 10.43
C MET A 1 -3.18 -4.95 10.89
N ILE A 2 -2.75 -4.64 12.13
CA ILE A 2 -2.65 -3.23 12.62
C ILE A 2 -1.45 -2.47 12.01
N SER A 3 -0.31 -3.15 11.80
CA SER A 3 0.91 -2.48 11.36
C SER A 3 0.87 -1.99 9.91
N MET A 4 0.11 -2.65 9.03
CA MET A 4 0.06 -2.31 7.61
C MET A 4 -0.63 -0.95 7.35
N PRO A 5 -1.84 -0.67 7.87
CA PRO A 5 -2.45 0.66 7.75
C PRO A 5 -1.59 1.78 8.35
N LEU A 6 -0.94 1.52 9.48
CA LEU A 6 -0.05 2.49 10.13
C LEU A 6 1.16 2.80 9.25
N LEU A 7 1.78 1.76 8.66
CA LEU A 7 2.93 1.94 7.77
C LEU A 7 2.53 2.64 6.47
N THR A 8 1.34 2.37 5.94
CA THR A 8 0.79 3.08 4.78
C THR A 8 0.63 4.57 5.07
N ALA A 9 0.13 4.95 6.26
CA ALA A 9 0.00 6.36 6.64
C ALA A 9 1.36 7.08 6.70
N ILE A 10 2.38 6.43 7.27
CA ILE A 10 3.75 6.97 7.31
C ILE A 10 4.32 7.09 5.88
N PHE A 11 4.12 6.08 5.05
CA PHE A 11 4.61 6.09 3.66
C PHE A 11 4.01 7.25 2.85
N VAL A 12 2.71 7.50 2.98
CA VAL A 12 2.03 8.63 2.33
C VAL A 12 2.57 9.96 2.86
N ALA A 13 2.74 10.11 4.17
CA ALA A 13 3.26 11.35 4.77
C ALA A 13 4.69 11.67 4.27
N VAL A 14 5.57 10.66 4.24
CA VAL A 14 6.94 10.81 3.72
C VAL A 14 6.93 11.09 2.21
N GLY A 15 6.02 10.46 1.45
CA GLY A 15 5.85 10.71 0.02
C GLY A 15 5.44 12.15 -0.29
N ILE A 16 4.47 12.70 0.45
CA ILE A 16 4.04 14.11 0.32
C ILE A 16 5.20 15.04 0.67
N TRP A 17 5.93 14.75 1.74
CA TRP A 17 7.06 15.58 2.16
C TRP A 17 8.20 15.56 1.12
N GLY A 18 8.57 14.39 0.59
CA GLY A 18 9.55 14.25 -0.49
C GLY A 18 9.12 14.96 -1.77
N GLY A 19 7.83 14.88 -2.13
CA GLY A 19 7.25 15.63 -3.25
C GLY A 19 7.33 17.14 -3.06
N SER A 20 7.06 17.63 -1.84
CA SER A 20 7.19 19.06 -1.51
C SER A 20 8.64 19.54 -1.56
N LEU A 21 9.60 18.70 -1.11
CA LEU A 21 11.01 19.03 -1.14
C LEU A 21 11.49 19.24 -2.58
N VAL A 22 11.18 18.32 -3.49
CA VAL A 22 11.59 18.41 -4.90
C VAL A 22 10.78 19.48 -5.65
N GLY A 23 9.47 19.55 -5.45
CA GLY A 23 8.59 20.48 -6.16
C GLY A 23 8.85 21.94 -5.78
N VAL A 24 8.95 22.24 -4.49
CA VAL A 24 9.13 23.62 -4.00
C VAL A 24 10.60 24.00 -3.97
N ASN A 25 11.48 23.18 -3.36
CA ASN A 25 12.87 23.60 -3.16
C ASN A 25 13.75 23.45 -4.40
N TRP A 26 13.54 22.45 -5.25
CA TRP A 26 14.35 22.27 -6.46
C TRP A 26 13.75 22.96 -7.69
N LYS A 27 12.43 22.85 -7.90
CA LYS A 27 11.77 23.46 -9.06
C LYS A 27 11.27 24.89 -8.83
N GLY A 28 11.33 25.41 -7.60
CA GLY A 28 10.95 26.79 -7.31
C GLY A 28 9.45 27.07 -7.49
N ILE A 29 8.60 26.05 -7.39
CA ILE A 29 7.14 26.23 -7.43
C ILE A 29 6.70 26.96 -6.16
N ASP A 30 5.75 27.89 -6.29
CA ASP A 30 5.19 28.58 -5.13
C ASP A 30 4.58 27.58 -4.14
N SER A 31 5.04 27.66 -2.89
CA SER A 31 4.60 26.73 -1.83
C SER A 31 3.09 26.86 -1.55
N GLY A 32 2.54 28.08 -1.62
CA GLY A 32 1.11 28.32 -1.43
C GLY A 32 0.27 27.66 -2.52
N PHE A 33 0.71 27.75 -3.78
CA PHE A 33 0.08 27.05 -4.89
C PHE A 33 0.19 25.52 -4.76
N PHE A 34 1.36 25.00 -4.38
CA PHE A 34 1.57 23.55 -4.20
C PHE A 34 0.62 22.95 -3.13
N TRP A 35 0.56 23.57 -1.95
CA TRP A 35 -0.28 23.08 -0.86
C TRP A 35 -1.78 23.29 -1.13
N SER A 36 -2.17 24.41 -1.74
CA SER A 36 -3.59 24.64 -2.06
C SER A 36 -4.12 23.74 -3.17
N ALA A 37 -3.31 23.47 -4.21
CA ALA A 37 -3.65 22.51 -5.26
C ALA A 37 -3.78 21.09 -4.69
N MET A 38 -2.88 20.69 -3.78
CA MET A 38 -2.95 19.39 -3.13
C MET A 38 -4.19 19.26 -2.22
N GLN A 39 -4.52 20.28 -1.43
CA GLN A 39 -5.73 20.26 -0.60
C GLN A 39 -7.01 20.25 -1.44
N SER A 40 -6.99 20.90 -2.60
CA SER A 40 -8.14 20.93 -3.52
C SER A 40 -8.32 19.61 -4.28
N ALA A 41 -7.23 18.88 -4.51
CA ALA A 41 -7.23 17.59 -5.20
C ALA A 41 -7.54 16.41 -4.27
N VAL A 42 -7.21 16.52 -2.98
CA VAL A 42 -7.40 15.43 -2.01
C VAL A 42 -8.78 15.53 -1.37
N GLU A 43 -9.61 14.52 -1.62
CA GLU A 43 -10.94 14.42 -1.03
C GLU A 43 -10.94 13.43 0.14
N TRP A 44 -11.34 13.89 1.33
CA TRP A 44 -11.31 13.07 2.56
C TRP A 44 -12.05 11.74 2.42
N ARG A 45 -13.21 11.76 1.76
CA ARG A 45 -14.09 10.60 1.64
C ARG A 45 -13.65 9.65 0.53
N HIS A 46 -13.08 10.18 -0.55
CA HIS A 46 -12.74 9.39 -1.74
C HIS A 46 -11.27 8.96 -1.77
N ASP A 47 -10.35 9.66 -1.12
CA ASP A 47 -8.93 9.29 -1.16
C ASP A 47 -8.51 8.64 0.15
N LEU A 48 -8.82 9.26 1.29
CA LEU A 48 -8.34 8.77 2.60
C LEU A 48 -9.02 7.48 3.03
N LEU A 49 -10.36 7.43 2.97
CA LEU A 49 -11.14 6.25 3.34
C LEU A 49 -10.83 5.06 2.42
N ASN A 50 -10.74 5.34 1.13
CA ASN A 50 -10.40 4.36 0.11
C ASN A 50 -8.97 3.79 0.29
N CYS A 51 -8.00 4.64 0.62
CA CYS A 51 -6.65 4.22 0.97
C CYS A 51 -6.62 3.33 2.23
N LEU A 52 -7.34 3.72 3.29
CA LEU A 52 -7.46 2.94 4.52
C LEU A 52 -8.09 1.56 4.26
N ILE A 53 -9.22 1.51 3.56
CA ILE A 53 -9.92 0.26 3.23
C ILE A 53 -8.99 -0.67 2.43
N LYS A 54 -8.36 -0.17 1.36
CA LYS A 54 -7.38 -0.95 0.59
C LYS A 54 -6.25 -1.49 1.47
N SER A 55 -5.67 -0.66 2.33
CA SER A 55 -4.56 -1.06 3.20
C SER A 55 -4.93 -2.18 4.18
N VAL A 56 -6.15 -2.15 4.74
CA VAL A 56 -6.67 -3.19 5.64
C VAL A 56 -6.89 -4.49 4.89
N VAL A 57 -7.48 -4.43 3.69
CA VAL A 57 -7.73 -5.61 2.88
C VAL A 57 -6.41 -6.28 2.46
N PHE A 58 -5.42 -5.50 2.01
CA PHE A 58 -4.09 -6.03 1.71
C PHE A 58 -3.42 -6.64 2.95
N ALA A 59 -3.58 -6.03 4.12
CA ALA A 59 -3.04 -6.56 5.37
C ALA A 59 -3.61 -7.95 5.70
N ILE A 60 -4.91 -8.18 5.47
CA ILE A 60 -5.57 -9.47 5.69
C ILE A 60 -5.02 -10.51 4.73
N THR A 61 -5.04 -10.22 3.43
CA THR A 61 -4.64 -11.17 2.39
C THR A 61 -3.18 -11.60 2.54
N VAL A 62 -2.27 -10.64 2.76
CA VAL A 62 -0.83 -10.95 2.93
C VAL A 62 -0.58 -11.74 4.20
N THR A 63 -1.21 -11.38 5.33
CA THR A 63 -1.04 -12.11 6.60
C THR A 63 -1.55 -13.56 6.46
N TRP A 64 -2.67 -13.76 5.77
CA TRP A 64 -3.23 -15.09 5.54
C TRP A 64 -2.30 -15.96 4.68
N ILE A 65 -1.80 -15.42 3.57
CA ILE A 65 -0.88 -16.14 2.67
C ILE A 65 0.42 -16.50 3.39
N ALA A 66 0.94 -15.59 4.23
CA ALA A 66 2.15 -15.82 5.00
C ALA A 66 1.97 -16.90 6.07
N LEU A 67 0.86 -16.87 6.82
CA LEU A 67 0.56 -17.88 7.83
C LEU A 67 0.34 -19.26 7.19
N PHE A 68 -0.37 -19.32 6.06
CA PHE A 68 -0.66 -20.57 5.36
C PHE A 68 0.63 -21.22 4.82
N ASN A 69 1.45 -20.48 4.10
CA ASN A 69 2.71 -21.02 3.58
C ASN A 69 3.72 -21.35 4.69
N GLY A 70 3.66 -20.66 5.84
CA GLY A 70 4.47 -20.98 7.00
C GLY A 70 4.02 -22.27 7.71
N TYR A 71 2.71 -22.50 7.80
CA TYR A 71 2.14 -23.68 8.47
C TYR A 71 2.26 -24.96 7.62
N ASP A 72 2.06 -24.86 6.31
CA ASP A 72 2.15 -25.99 5.36
C ASP A 72 3.59 -26.25 4.88
N ALA A 73 4.58 -25.56 5.45
CA ALA A 73 5.97 -25.74 5.09
C ALA A 73 6.49 -27.12 5.52
N ILE A 74 7.18 -27.80 4.61
CA ILE A 74 7.92 -29.03 4.92
C ILE A 74 9.01 -28.65 5.94
N PRO A 75 9.13 -29.37 7.08
CA PRO A 75 10.09 -29.05 8.14
C PRO A 75 11.53 -29.46 7.76
N THR A 76 12.02 -28.94 6.64
CA THR A 76 13.39 -29.08 6.14
C THR A 76 13.93 -27.69 5.80
N SER A 77 15.25 -27.51 5.90
CA SER A 77 15.89 -26.22 5.61
C SER A 77 15.57 -25.70 4.19
N GLU A 78 15.61 -26.60 3.20
CA GLU A 78 15.25 -26.26 1.81
C GLU A 78 13.74 -25.95 1.66
N GLY A 79 12.89 -26.68 2.40
CA GLY A 79 11.44 -26.48 2.43
C GLY A 79 11.04 -25.08 2.92
N ILE A 80 11.69 -24.59 3.98
CA ILE A 80 11.45 -23.25 4.55
C ILE A 80 11.86 -22.14 3.57
N SER A 81 12.99 -22.31 2.89
CA SER A 81 13.46 -21.35 1.87
C SER A 81 12.50 -21.29 0.67
N ARG A 82 12.02 -22.45 0.19
CA ARG A 82 11.01 -22.53 -0.87
C ARG A 82 9.67 -21.92 -0.44
N ALA A 83 9.22 -22.18 0.79
CA ALA A 83 7.97 -21.63 1.33
C ALA A 83 8.02 -20.09 1.44
N THR A 84 9.15 -19.53 1.86
CA THR A 84 9.36 -18.07 1.90
C THR A 84 9.26 -17.46 0.50
N THR A 85 9.88 -18.09 -0.49
CA THR A 85 9.84 -17.62 -1.89
C THR A 85 8.43 -17.68 -2.47
N ARG A 86 7.70 -18.79 -2.23
CA ARG A 86 6.29 -18.92 -2.63
C ARG A 86 5.40 -17.87 -1.97
N THR A 87 5.62 -17.60 -0.68
CA THR A 87 4.87 -16.58 0.05
C THR A 87 4.96 -15.22 -0.62
N VAL A 88 6.16 -14.79 -1.03
CA VAL A 88 6.38 -13.49 -1.68
C VAL A 88 5.67 -13.43 -3.03
N VAL A 89 5.78 -14.47 -3.84
CA VAL A 89 5.15 -14.53 -5.18
C VAL A 89 3.62 -14.56 -5.09
N HIS A 90 3.06 -15.39 -4.19
CA HIS A 90 1.61 -15.45 -4.01
C HIS A 90 1.07 -14.16 -3.41
N SER A 91 1.79 -13.55 -2.45
CA SER A 91 1.38 -12.28 -1.85
C SER A 91 1.40 -11.14 -2.87
N SER A 92 2.42 -11.05 -3.73
CA SER A 92 2.50 -9.99 -4.73
C SER A 92 1.42 -10.11 -5.81
N LEU A 93 1.17 -11.32 -6.32
CA LEU A 93 0.09 -11.60 -7.27
C LEU A 93 -1.29 -11.29 -6.66
N ALA A 94 -1.52 -11.70 -5.41
CA ALA A 94 -2.79 -11.44 -4.73
C ALA A 94 -3.01 -9.95 -4.48
N VAL A 95 -1.98 -9.20 -4.05
CA VAL A 95 -2.07 -7.75 -3.85
C VAL A 95 -2.35 -7.02 -5.15
N LEU A 96 -1.66 -7.35 -6.25
CA LEU A 96 -1.90 -6.74 -7.57
C LEU A 96 -3.31 -7.06 -8.11
N GLY A 97 -3.75 -8.31 -7.98
CA GLY A 97 -5.08 -8.73 -8.41
C GLY A 97 -6.19 -8.04 -7.61
N LEU A 98 -6.04 -7.98 -6.27
CA LEU A 98 -6.98 -7.26 -5.44
C LEU A 98 -6.96 -5.76 -5.72
N ASP A 99 -5.80 -5.16 -5.96
CA ASP A 99 -5.71 -3.74 -6.27
C ASP A 99 -6.49 -3.39 -7.53
N PHE A 100 -6.40 -4.21 -8.58
CA PHE A 100 -7.20 -4.03 -9.79
C PHE A 100 -8.70 -4.09 -9.49
N VAL A 101 -9.17 -5.11 -8.77
CA VAL A 101 -10.59 -5.29 -8.43
C VAL A 101 -11.11 -4.14 -7.54
N LEU A 102 -10.37 -3.78 -6.51
CA LEU A 102 -10.71 -2.66 -5.61
C LEU A 102 -10.72 -1.34 -6.38
N THR A 103 -9.74 -1.07 -7.23
CA THR A 103 -9.71 0.15 -8.06
C THR A 103 -10.91 0.21 -9.00
N ALA A 104 -11.22 -0.90 -9.68
CA ALA A 104 -12.38 -0.96 -10.57
C ALA A 104 -13.70 -0.73 -9.83
N LEU A 105 -13.85 -1.22 -8.59
CA LEU A 105 -15.06 -1.00 -7.79
C LEU A 105 -15.15 0.43 -7.23
N MET A 106 -14.01 1.03 -6.89
CA MET A 106 -13.96 2.32 -6.19
C MET A 106 -13.95 3.52 -7.13
N PHE A 107 -13.47 3.34 -8.38
CA PHE A 107 -13.39 4.38 -9.40
C PHE A 107 -14.22 4.05 -10.67
N GLY A 108 -14.96 2.94 -10.65
CA GLY A 108 -15.77 2.47 -11.79
C GLY A 108 -17.17 3.08 -11.89
N ASN A 109 -17.50 4.05 -11.04
CA ASN A 109 -18.72 4.86 -11.09
C ASN A 109 -18.45 6.27 -10.56
#